data_AF-A0A947B5M9-F1
#
_entry.id   AF-A0A947B5M9-F1
#
_cell.length_a   1.000
_cell.length_b   1.000
_cell.length_c   1.000
_cell.angle_alpha   90.00
_cell.angle_beta   90.00
_cell.angle_gamma   90.00
#
_symmetry.space_group_name_H-M   'P 1'
#
loop_
_entity.id
_entity.type
_entity.pdbx_description
1 polymer ?
#
loop_
_entity_poly.entity_id
_entity_poly.type
_entity_poly.pdbx_seq_one_letter_code
_entity_poly.pdbx_strand_id
1 'polypeptide(L)'
;MRRLIGSGIDFLVEAEFLYLPLLYDPDIEEEIRAIPDPTDSQKKTRSVILNEGQHFVKSLSLHSLAENYERTGKDLYDQVRSAVLREVSGNEDRNETFLSWKLITIIFQVMPYFIKKNRGFKRGKFGKEEILKLIAEKIDIPPREYERTNTVLDLKPLQEALKELAQLDSTFKPPTDGRISSAELNHWLQKALRAQIIKKERTRLGNEVRRREQLIATVDEDMDILLYVAQKGSMEINGFGFTRIGTSDDYLIYKRTGEYILKDYYGRSYLFSDCRVAVPTFSPFKPVVMEKYKHPFLYAHNSGQEICMHGFYPPQQFSAENAIQLLEEGINALLYGYDARRRNGYHSLDRTREYVRTVEFEDYRV
;
A
#
# COMPACT_ATOMS: atom_id res chain seq x y z
N MET A 1 -16.69 -16.22 -14.27
CA MET A 1 -17.12 -14.82 -14.49
C MET A 1 -16.68 -14.26 -15.84
N ARG A 2 -15.38 -14.00 -16.11
CA ARG A 2 -14.91 -13.51 -17.44
C ARG A 2 -15.44 -14.33 -18.64
N ARG A 3 -15.50 -15.67 -18.50
CA ARG A 3 -16.06 -16.56 -19.53
C ARG A 3 -17.58 -16.47 -19.69
N LEU A 4 -18.31 -16.09 -18.64
CA LEU A 4 -19.79 -16.03 -18.63
C LEU A 4 -20.31 -14.70 -19.20
N ILE A 5 -19.60 -13.62 -18.92
CA ILE A 5 -19.95 -12.27 -19.38
C ILE A 5 -19.70 -12.10 -20.90
N GLY A 6 -19.10 -13.09 -21.57
CA GLY A 6 -18.96 -13.13 -23.03
C GLY A 6 -19.62 -14.35 -23.70
N SER A 7 -20.34 -15.19 -22.96
CA SER A 7 -20.85 -16.47 -23.47
C SER A 7 -22.26 -16.42 -24.06
N GLY A 8 -22.89 -15.23 -24.13
CA GLY A 8 -24.24 -15.08 -24.67
C GLY A 8 -25.33 -15.74 -23.81
N ILE A 9 -25.05 -15.96 -22.52
CA ILE A 9 -25.99 -16.52 -21.56
C ILE A 9 -26.79 -15.38 -20.93
N ASP A 10 -28.10 -15.57 -20.76
CA ASP A 10 -28.96 -14.62 -20.04
C ASP A 10 -28.85 -14.83 -18.52
N PHE A 11 -28.81 -13.72 -17.80
CA PHE A 11 -28.72 -13.68 -16.35
C PHE A 11 -30.03 -13.17 -15.76
N LEU A 12 -30.26 -13.42 -14.48
CA LEU A 12 -31.36 -12.82 -13.73
C LEU A 12 -30.81 -11.84 -12.70
N VAL A 13 -31.34 -10.63 -12.65
CA VAL A 13 -31.04 -9.64 -11.61
C VAL A 13 -32.25 -9.53 -10.69
N GLU A 14 -32.04 -9.69 -9.39
CA GLU A 14 -33.06 -9.44 -8.38
C GLU A 14 -32.38 -8.90 -7.10
N ALA A 15 -32.88 -7.77 -6.61
CA ALA A 15 -32.41 -7.13 -5.37
C ALA A 15 -30.88 -6.93 -5.32
N GLU A 16 -30.30 -6.40 -6.40
CA GLU A 16 -28.86 -6.12 -6.57
C GLU A 16 -27.92 -7.35 -6.61
N PHE A 17 -28.48 -8.55 -6.75
CA PHE A 17 -27.71 -9.78 -6.95
C PHE A 17 -27.85 -10.30 -8.38
N LEU A 18 -26.75 -10.80 -8.92
CA LEU A 18 -26.71 -11.56 -10.15
C LEU A 18 -26.99 -13.02 -9.85
N TYR A 19 -27.97 -13.59 -10.55
CA TYR A 19 -28.28 -15.01 -10.52
C TYR A 19 -27.87 -15.66 -11.85
N LEU A 20 -27.21 -16.80 -11.75
CA LEU A 20 -26.74 -17.57 -12.90
C LEU A 20 -27.77 -18.64 -13.24
N PRO A 21 -28.04 -18.92 -14.52
CA PRO A 21 -28.87 -20.06 -14.88
C PRO A 21 -28.20 -21.34 -14.40
N LEU A 22 -28.98 -22.20 -13.74
CA LEU A 22 -28.54 -23.53 -13.39
C LEU A 22 -28.27 -24.28 -14.71
N LEU A 23 -27.04 -24.78 -14.89
CA LEU A 23 -26.74 -25.64 -16.03
C LEU A 23 -27.53 -26.95 -15.84
N TYR A 24 -28.21 -27.40 -16.91
CA TYR A 24 -29.07 -28.57 -16.92
C TYR A 24 -28.26 -29.85 -16.61
N ASP A 25 -28.17 -30.16 -15.32
CA ASP A 25 -27.75 -31.45 -14.79
C ASP A 25 -29.02 -32.12 -14.22
N PRO A 26 -29.44 -33.29 -14.74
CA PRO A 26 -30.64 -34.00 -14.27
C PRO A 26 -30.62 -34.28 -12.77
N ASP A 27 -29.44 -34.52 -12.19
CA ASP A 27 -29.29 -34.86 -10.77
C ASP A 27 -29.58 -33.64 -9.88
N ILE A 28 -29.21 -32.44 -10.34
CA ILE A 28 -29.48 -31.18 -9.62
C ILE A 28 -30.97 -30.81 -9.74
N GLU A 29 -31.64 -31.18 -10.82
CA GLU A 29 -33.08 -30.95 -11.00
C GLU A 29 -33.92 -31.81 -10.02
N GLU A 30 -33.52 -33.05 -9.77
CA GLU A 30 -34.16 -33.89 -8.75
C GLU A 30 -33.96 -33.33 -7.34
N GLU A 31 -32.76 -32.84 -7.01
CA GLU A 31 -32.47 -32.21 -5.72
C GLU A 31 -33.29 -30.92 -5.49
N ILE A 32 -33.47 -30.09 -6.52
CA ILE A 32 -34.24 -28.84 -6.43
C ILE A 32 -35.75 -29.12 -6.33
N ARG A 33 -36.27 -30.14 -7.02
CA ARG A 33 -37.68 -30.55 -6.92
C ARG A 33 -38.04 -31.16 -5.56
N ALA A 34 -37.06 -31.69 -4.82
CA ALA A 34 -37.24 -32.17 -3.45
C ALA A 34 -37.33 -31.04 -2.42
N ILE A 35 -37.01 -29.79 -2.80
CA ILE A 35 -37.18 -28.61 -1.96
C ILE A 35 -38.66 -28.19 -2.00
N PRO A 36 -39.38 -28.17 -0.88
CA PRO A 36 -40.80 -27.80 -0.86
C PRO A 36 -40.97 -26.37 -1.37
N ASP A 37 -42.07 -26.16 -2.09
CA ASP A 37 -42.47 -24.96 -2.82
C ASP A 37 -41.87 -23.64 -2.27
N PRO A 38 -40.98 -22.95 -3.01
CA PRO A 38 -40.25 -21.76 -2.54
C PRO A 38 -41.16 -20.54 -2.32
N THR A 39 -42.45 -20.68 -2.60
CA THR A 39 -43.45 -19.64 -2.40
C THR A 39 -43.84 -19.50 -0.92
N ASP A 40 -43.68 -20.54 -0.10
CA ASP A 40 -44.33 -20.61 1.22
C ASP A 40 -43.38 -20.58 2.44
N SER A 41 -42.05 -20.47 2.22
CA SER A 41 -41.14 -20.34 3.37
C SER A 41 -39.90 -19.46 3.11
N GLN A 42 -39.77 -18.47 4.00
CA GLN A 42 -38.56 -17.71 4.34
C GLN A 42 -38.18 -16.48 3.48
N LYS A 43 -38.59 -15.32 4.00
CA LYS A 43 -38.04 -13.97 3.75
C LYS A 43 -36.53 -13.79 4.07
N LYS A 44 -35.75 -14.85 4.20
CA LYS A 44 -34.30 -14.77 4.43
C LYS A 44 -33.61 -15.80 3.54
N THR A 45 -32.85 -15.28 2.57
CA THR A 45 -31.97 -16.02 1.63
C THR A 45 -32.64 -16.95 0.62
N ARG A 46 -33.34 -16.38 -0.38
CA ARG A 46 -33.62 -17.07 -1.65
C ARG A 46 -32.30 -17.35 -2.39
N SER A 47 -31.79 -18.57 -2.25
CA SER A 47 -30.58 -19.04 -2.95
C SER A 47 -30.87 -19.46 -4.40
N VAL A 48 -32.11 -19.89 -4.69
CA VAL A 48 -32.57 -20.31 -6.01
C VAL A 48 -33.90 -19.63 -6.34
N ILE A 49 -34.07 -19.17 -7.57
CA ILE A 49 -35.26 -18.48 -8.06
C ILE A 49 -35.74 -19.17 -9.34
N LEU A 50 -37.04 -19.42 -9.43
CA LEU A 50 -37.69 -19.90 -10.66
C LEU A 50 -38.21 -18.69 -11.43
N ASN A 51 -37.73 -18.51 -12.65
CA ASN A 51 -38.22 -17.46 -13.55
C ASN A 51 -38.43 -18.04 -14.95
N GLU A 52 -39.65 -17.90 -15.48
CA GLU A 52 -40.07 -18.41 -16.80
C GLU A 52 -39.70 -19.89 -17.05
N GLY A 53 -39.86 -20.74 -16.03
CA GLY A 53 -39.59 -22.18 -16.13
C GLY A 53 -38.11 -22.59 -16.03
N GLN A 54 -37.21 -21.64 -15.73
CA GLN A 54 -35.78 -21.92 -15.53
C GLN A 54 -35.33 -21.54 -14.11
N HIS A 55 -34.50 -22.40 -13.51
CA HIS A 55 -33.91 -22.14 -12.19
C HIS A 55 -32.64 -21.29 -12.31
N PHE A 56 -32.54 -20.28 -11.44
CA PHE A 56 -31.41 -19.38 -11.33
C PHE A 56 -30.85 -19.40 -9.91
N VAL A 57 -29.52 -19.48 -9.77
CA VAL A 57 -28.82 -19.56 -8.47
C VAL A 57 -28.15 -18.23 -8.15
N LYS A 58 -28.34 -17.76 -6.91
CA LYS A 58 -27.72 -16.54 -6.39
C LYS A 58 -26.20 -16.65 -6.44
N SER A 59 -25.53 -15.72 -7.11
CA SER A 59 -24.07 -15.78 -7.28
C SER A 59 -23.35 -14.63 -6.58
N LEU A 60 -23.42 -13.43 -7.14
CA LEU A 60 -22.59 -12.30 -6.75
C LEU A 60 -23.44 -11.05 -6.56
N SER A 61 -23.09 -10.26 -5.55
CA SER A 61 -23.59 -8.89 -5.44
C SER A 61 -23.00 -8.05 -6.57
N LEU A 62 -23.86 -7.29 -7.27
CA LEU A 62 -23.43 -6.34 -8.29
C LEU A 62 -22.49 -5.27 -7.72
N HIS A 63 -22.73 -4.85 -6.48
CA HIS A 63 -21.87 -3.90 -5.77
C HIS A 63 -20.47 -4.49 -5.53
N SER A 64 -20.40 -5.69 -4.94
CA SER A 64 -19.12 -6.35 -4.69
C SER A 64 -18.34 -6.65 -5.97
N LEU A 65 -19.04 -6.96 -7.06
CA LEU A 65 -18.44 -7.17 -8.38
C LEU A 65 -17.74 -5.90 -8.88
N ALA A 66 -18.43 -4.75 -8.85
CA ALA A 66 -17.85 -3.47 -9.26
C ALA A 66 -16.68 -3.07 -8.36
N GLU A 67 -16.85 -3.15 -7.04
CA GLU A 67 -15.83 -2.72 -6.06
C GLU A 67 -14.50 -3.48 -6.18
N ASN A 68 -14.58 -4.80 -6.42
CA ASN A 68 -13.42 -5.68 -6.47
C ASN A 68 -12.95 -6.01 -7.90
N TYR A 69 -13.52 -5.35 -8.91
CA TYR A 69 -13.19 -5.65 -10.30
C TYR A 69 -11.73 -5.36 -10.65
N GLU A 70 -11.13 -4.36 -10.01
CA GLU A 70 -9.70 -4.01 -10.14
C GLU A 70 -8.78 -5.23 -9.89
N ARG A 71 -9.15 -6.10 -8.94
CA ARG A 71 -8.37 -7.30 -8.59
C ARG A 71 -8.68 -8.50 -9.48
N THR A 72 -9.91 -8.60 -9.97
CA THR A 72 -10.41 -9.79 -10.67
C THR A 72 -10.36 -9.65 -12.19
N GLY A 73 -10.30 -8.43 -12.72
CA GLY A 73 -10.42 -8.10 -14.13
C GLY A 73 -9.51 -6.96 -14.58
N LYS A 74 -8.25 -6.97 -14.12
CA LYS A 74 -7.26 -5.89 -14.31
C LYS A 74 -7.20 -5.29 -15.72
N ASP A 75 -7.16 -6.12 -16.76
CA ASP A 75 -7.02 -5.60 -18.15
C ASP A 75 -8.15 -4.66 -18.58
N LEU A 76 -9.41 -5.03 -18.28
CA LEU A 76 -10.57 -4.19 -18.62
C LEU A 76 -10.61 -2.96 -17.71
N TYR A 77 -10.25 -3.11 -16.43
CA TYR A 77 -10.14 -1.98 -15.51
C TYR A 77 -9.12 -0.94 -16.01
N ASP A 78 -7.93 -1.40 -16.41
CA ASP A 78 -6.84 -0.55 -16.92
C ASP A 78 -7.23 0.11 -18.26
N GLN A 79 -7.97 -0.60 -19.13
CA GLN A 79 -8.51 -0.02 -20.36
C GLN A 79 -9.52 1.10 -20.08
N VAL A 80 -10.52 0.84 -19.22
CA VAL A 80 -11.54 1.85 -18.87
C VAL A 80 -10.88 3.04 -18.16
N ARG A 81 -9.91 2.78 -17.28
CA ARG A 81 -9.13 3.83 -16.61
C ARG A 81 -8.36 4.68 -17.61
N SER A 82 -7.66 4.04 -18.55
CA SER A 82 -6.92 4.74 -19.60
C SER A 82 -7.84 5.59 -20.48
N ALA A 83 -9.04 5.10 -20.80
CA ALA A 83 -10.03 5.87 -21.56
C ALA A 83 -10.49 7.12 -20.79
N VAL A 84 -10.83 6.98 -19.50
CA VAL A 84 -11.20 8.11 -18.64
C VAL A 84 -10.06 9.12 -18.53
N LEU A 85 -8.82 8.66 -18.35
CA LEU A 85 -7.67 9.56 -18.24
C LEU A 85 -7.38 10.29 -19.55
N ARG A 86 -7.55 9.65 -20.71
CA ARG A 86 -7.40 10.32 -22.02
C ARG A 86 -8.46 11.40 -22.27
N GLU A 87 -9.66 11.25 -21.72
CA GLU A 87 -10.73 12.25 -21.84
C GLU A 87 -10.45 13.52 -21.01
N VAL A 88 -9.66 13.41 -19.94
CA VAL A 88 -9.36 14.50 -18.98
C VAL A 88 -7.93 15.02 -19.14
N SER A 89 -7.08 14.29 -19.85
CA SER A 89 -5.68 14.65 -19.99
C SER A 89 -5.27 14.36 -21.42
N GLY A 90 -5.09 15.43 -22.19
CA GLY A 90 -4.43 15.37 -23.48
C GLY A 90 -3.02 14.82 -23.30
N ASN A 91 -2.86 13.52 -23.50
CA ASN A 91 -1.63 12.81 -23.85
C ASN A 91 -0.31 13.21 -23.15
N GLU A 92 -0.34 13.58 -21.87
CA GLU A 92 0.89 13.74 -21.11
C GLU A 92 1.12 12.49 -20.28
N ASP A 93 2.02 11.66 -20.81
CA ASP A 93 2.74 10.61 -20.10
C ASP A 93 3.63 11.30 -19.05
N ARG A 94 2.99 11.83 -17.99
CA ARG A 94 3.67 12.56 -16.92
C ARG A 94 4.40 11.56 -16.02
N ASN A 95 5.57 11.12 -16.48
CA ASN A 95 6.70 10.75 -15.63
C ASN A 95 7.24 12.01 -14.91
N GLU A 96 6.34 12.84 -14.36
CA GLU A 96 6.72 13.98 -13.54
C GLU A 96 7.19 13.45 -12.20
N THR A 97 8.34 13.92 -11.76
CA THR A 97 8.86 13.59 -10.43
C THR A 97 7.95 14.27 -9.41
N PHE A 98 7.00 13.51 -8.86
CA PHE A 98 6.05 14.03 -7.89
C PHE A 98 6.71 14.14 -6.51
N LEU A 99 6.66 15.34 -5.91
CA LEU A 99 6.97 15.50 -4.49
C LEU A 99 5.81 14.91 -3.69
N SER A 100 5.95 13.66 -3.28
CA SER A 100 4.84 12.99 -2.63
C SER A 100 4.66 13.36 -1.17
N TRP A 101 3.41 13.26 -0.71
CA TRP A 101 3.09 13.46 0.70
C TRP A 101 3.84 12.49 1.61
N LYS A 102 4.11 11.25 1.15
CA LYS A 102 4.92 10.30 1.92
C LYS A 102 6.33 10.82 2.10
N LEU A 103 6.95 11.34 1.05
CA LEU A 103 8.28 11.94 1.12
C LEU A 103 8.31 13.17 2.04
N ILE A 104 7.30 14.04 1.95
CA ILE A 104 7.14 15.19 2.87
C ILE A 104 7.02 14.72 4.32
N THR A 105 6.20 13.71 4.59
CA THR A 105 6.06 13.11 5.93
C THR A 105 7.37 12.50 6.42
N ILE A 106 8.12 11.81 5.55
CA ILE A 106 9.42 11.24 5.88
C ILE A 106 10.39 12.35 6.29
N ILE A 107 10.54 13.39 5.46
CA ILE A 107 11.51 14.47 5.67
C ILE A 107 11.15 15.31 6.91
N PHE A 108 9.90 15.72 7.06
CA PHE A 108 9.54 16.71 8.08
C PHE A 108 8.99 16.14 9.39
N GLN A 109 8.61 14.85 9.43
CA GLN A 109 8.02 14.25 10.63
C GLN A 109 8.81 13.05 11.14
N VAL A 110 9.22 12.13 10.26
CA VAL A 110 9.94 10.90 10.66
C VAL A 110 11.42 11.17 10.89
N MET A 111 12.11 11.75 9.92
CA MET A 111 13.54 12.08 9.99
C MET A 111 13.95 12.88 11.23
N PRO A 112 13.26 13.97 11.63
CA PRO A 112 13.64 14.73 12.83
C PRO A 112 13.47 13.97 14.15
N TYR A 113 12.78 12.83 14.15
CA TYR A 113 12.75 11.94 15.32
C TYR A 113 14.07 11.19 15.49
N PHE A 114 14.66 10.70 14.39
CA PHE A 114 15.85 9.86 14.40
C PHE A 114 17.16 10.64 14.33
N ILE A 115 17.14 11.86 13.78
CA ILE A 115 18.33 12.71 13.67
C ILE A 115 18.37 13.68 14.86
N LYS A 116 19.50 13.65 15.58
CA LYS A 116 19.71 14.49 16.77
C LYS A 116 20.41 15.80 16.42
N LYS A 117 19.96 16.91 17.01
CA LYS A 117 20.68 18.18 17.02
C LYS A 117 21.70 18.18 18.16
N ASN A 118 22.98 18.12 17.84
CA ASN A 118 24.05 18.28 18.83
C ASN A 118 24.46 19.76 18.89
N ARG A 119 23.72 20.60 19.62
CA ARG A 119 24.19 21.94 20.02
C ARG A 119 24.28 22.01 21.54
N GLY A 120 25.45 21.71 22.09
CA GLY A 120 25.71 21.69 23.54
C GLY A 120 24.93 20.60 24.28
N PHE A 121 24.53 20.87 25.53
CA PHE A 121 23.86 19.92 26.43
C PHE A 121 22.33 19.81 26.24
N LYS A 122 21.73 20.57 25.32
CA LYS A 122 20.27 20.54 25.09
C LYS A 122 19.94 19.71 23.85
N ARG A 123 19.24 18.59 24.05
CA ARG A 123 18.61 17.81 22.98
C ARG A 123 17.40 18.60 22.46
N GLY A 124 17.40 18.95 21.17
CA GLY A 124 16.28 19.63 20.50
C GLY A 124 15.86 18.90 19.23
N LYS A 125 14.58 19.01 18.85
CA LYS A 125 14.06 18.55 17.56
C LYS A 125 14.39 19.59 16.48
N PHE A 126 14.61 19.15 15.25
CA PHE A 126 14.78 20.07 14.13
C PHE A 126 13.45 20.68 13.71
N GLY A 127 13.43 21.99 13.47
CA GLY A 127 12.33 22.66 12.75
C GLY A 127 12.41 22.40 11.24
N LYS A 128 11.35 22.73 10.49
CA LYS A 128 11.27 22.47 9.03
C LYS A 128 12.45 23.09 8.25
N GLU A 129 12.71 24.38 8.46
CA GLU A 129 13.84 25.10 7.82
C GLU A 129 15.20 24.51 8.21
N GLU A 130 15.34 24.07 9.47
CA GLU A 130 16.59 23.49 9.96
C GLU A 130 16.89 22.13 9.32
N ILE A 131 15.85 21.35 9.00
CA ILE A 131 16.00 20.08 8.27
C ILE A 131 16.45 20.34 6.84
N LEU A 132 15.86 21.30 6.15
CA LEU A 132 16.24 21.62 4.77
C LEU A 132 17.68 22.13 4.69
N LYS A 133 18.08 23.01 5.62
CA LYS A 133 19.49 23.43 5.76
C LYS A 133 20.42 22.26 6.03
N LEU A 134 20.05 21.34 6.92
CA LEU A 134 20.84 20.12 7.17
C LEU A 134 20.97 19.27 5.90
N ILE A 135 19.91 19.14 5.11
CA ILE A 135 19.93 18.41 3.85
C ILE A 135 20.88 19.10 2.86
N ALA A 136 20.78 20.42 2.67
CA ALA A 136 21.68 21.17 1.80
C ALA A 136 23.15 21.13 2.27
N GLU A 137 23.41 21.10 3.57
CA GLU A 137 24.77 20.97 4.10
C GLU A 137 25.37 19.56 3.89
N LYS A 138 24.54 18.53 3.89
CA LYS A 138 24.98 17.11 3.84
C LYS A 138 24.91 16.49 2.46
N ILE A 139 24.20 17.13 1.53
CA ILE A 139 24.01 16.65 0.18
C ILE A 139 24.50 17.73 -0.77
N ASP A 140 25.37 17.35 -1.69
CA ASP A 140 25.76 18.23 -2.78
C ASP A 140 24.58 18.39 -3.74
N ILE A 141 23.91 19.53 -3.64
CA ILE A 141 22.74 19.89 -4.45
C ILE A 141 23.23 20.88 -5.52
N PRO A 142 23.22 20.49 -6.81
CA PRO A 142 23.64 21.37 -7.88
C PRO A 142 22.80 22.66 -7.87
N PRO A 143 23.42 23.84 -7.96
CA PRO A 143 22.69 25.09 -8.10
C PRO A 143 22.11 25.17 -9.51
N ARG A 144 20.89 24.64 -9.71
CA ARG A 144 19.87 24.96 -10.74
C ARG A 144 19.02 23.73 -11.08
N GLU A 145 17.80 23.66 -10.55
CA GLU A 145 16.64 23.01 -11.21
C GLU A 145 15.37 23.89 -11.16
N TYR A 146 15.54 25.23 -11.18
CA TYR A 146 14.45 26.22 -11.09
C TYR A 146 13.31 26.01 -12.11
N GLU A 147 13.59 25.44 -13.29
CA GLU A 147 12.57 25.21 -14.32
C GLU A 147 11.54 24.15 -13.91
N ARG A 148 11.94 23.13 -13.14
CA ARG A 148 11.02 22.08 -12.65
C ARG A 148 10.20 22.53 -11.44
N THR A 149 10.74 23.44 -10.64
CA THR A 149 10.05 24.04 -9.50
C THR A 149 8.76 24.73 -9.94
N ASN A 150 8.81 25.43 -11.08
CA ASN A 150 7.63 26.08 -11.64
C ASN A 150 6.55 25.09 -12.10
N THR A 151 6.91 23.93 -12.67
CA THR A 151 5.94 22.91 -13.11
C THR A 151 5.26 22.21 -11.94
N VAL A 152 5.98 21.94 -10.85
CA VAL A 152 5.42 21.27 -9.66
C VAL A 152 4.53 22.20 -8.84
N LEU A 153 4.91 23.49 -8.74
CA LEU A 153 4.11 24.51 -8.07
C LEU A 153 2.91 24.98 -8.92
N ASP A 154 2.89 24.70 -10.22
CA ASP A 154 1.74 25.01 -11.06
C ASP A 154 0.55 24.10 -10.73
N LEU A 155 -0.42 24.65 -10.00
CA LEU A 155 -1.66 23.99 -9.66
C LEU A 155 -2.65 23.99 -10.83
N LYS A 156 -2.47 24.84 -11.85
CA LYS A 156 -3.46 25.03 -12.93
C LYS A 156 -3.80 23.73 -13.66
N PRO A 157 -2.84 22.89 -14.09
CA PRO A 157 -3.16 21.65 -14.80
C PRO A 157 -3.98 20.68 -13.95
N LEU A 158 -3.67 20.61 -12.64
CA LEU A 158 -4.41 19.73 -11.72
C LEU A 158 -5.82 20.26 -11.43
N GLN A 159 -5.97 21.57 -11.29
CA GLN A 159 -7.27 22.21 -11.08
C GLN A 159 -8.15 22.12 -12.33
N GLU A 160 -7.57 22.22 -13.53
CA GLU A 160 -8.25 22.02 -14.81
C GLU A 160 -8.69 20.56 -14.97
N ALA A 161 -7.79 19.60 -14.75
CA ALA A 161 -8.16 18.18 -14.79
C ALA A 161 -9.24 17.82 -13.75
N LEU A 162 -9.23 18.44 -12.57
CA LEU A 162 -10.26 18.25 -11.56
C LEU A 162 -11.61 18.83 -12.00
N LYS A 163 -11.61 20.00 -12.64
CA LYS A 163 -12.82 20.60 -13.24
C LYS A 163 -13.39 19.72 -14.35
N GLU A 164 -12.55 19.19 -15.23
CA GLU A 164 -12.96 18.27 -16.30
C GLU A 164 -13.53 16.97 -15.72
N LEU A 165 -12.84 16.36 -14.75
CA LEU A 165 -13.38 15.21 -14.04
C LEU A 165 -14.70 15.51 -13.35
N ALA A 166 -14.91 16.72 -12.82
CA ALA A 166 -16.15 17.12 -12.15
C ALA A 166 -17.34 17.18 -13.12
N GLN A 167 -17.11 17.39 -14.41
CA GLN A 167 -18.15 17.39 -15.45
C GLN A 167 -18.59 15.98 -15.86
N LEU A 168 -17.77 14.95 -15.63
CA LEU A 168 -18.11 13.57 -15.96
C LEU A 168 -19.14 12.98 -14.99
N ASP A 169 -20.03 12.12 -15.47
CA ASP A 169 -20.99 11.44 -14.58
C ASP A 169 -20.26 10.39 -13.72
N SER A 170 -20.35 10.54 -12.40
CA SER A 170 -19.79 9.61 -11.41
C SER A 170 -20.86 8.70 -10.79
N THR A 171 -22.08 8.72 -11.31
CA THR A 171 -23.19 7.93 -10.80
C THR A 171 -23.56 6.82 -11.78
N PHE A 172 -23.99 5.69 -11.21
CA PHE A 172 -24.56 4.59 -11.98
C PHE A 172 -25.71 4.00 -11.17
N LYS A 173 -26.73 3.50 -11.88
CA LYS A 173 -27.84 2.77 -11.28
C LYS A 173 -27.61 1.27 -11.49
N PRO A 174 -28.05 0.41 -10.57
CA PRO A 174 -28.09 -1.02 -10.84
C PRO A 174 -28.98 -1.29 -12.07
N PRO A 175 -28.78 -2.40 -12.78
CA PRO A 175 -29.71 -2.82 -13.81
C PRO A 175 -31.09 -3.04 -13.20
N THR A 176 -32.13 -2.89 -14.03
CA THR A 176 -33.51 -3.20 -13.61
C THR A 176 -33.64 -4.68 -13.27
N ASP A 177 -34.42 -4.99 -12.25
CA ASP A 177 -34.75 -6.37 -11.91
C ASP A 177 -35.39 -7.07 -13.12
N GLY A 178 -35.03 -8.33 -13.34
CA GLY A 178 -35.45 -9.12 -14.49
C GLY A 178 -34.30 -9.80 -15.22
N ARG A 179 -34.63 -10.43 -16.36
CA ARG A 179 -33.62 -11.05 -17.23
C ARG A 179 -32.78 -9.97 -17.88
N ILE A 180 -31.46 -10.15 -17.83
CA ILE A 180 -30.48 -9.27 -18.45
C ILE A 180 -29.56 -10.08 -19.35
N SER A 181 -29.37 -9.60 -20.57
CA SER A 181 -28.43 -10.21 -21.49
C SER A 181 -26.98 -9.98 -21.06
N SER A 182 -26.09 -10.84 -21.52
CA SER A 182 -24.65 -10.67 -21.34
C SER A 182 -24.12 -9.32 -21.86
N ALA A 183 -24.72 -8.79 -22.93
CA ALA A 183 -24.34 -7.51 -23.52
C ALA A 183 -24.76 -6.32 -22.63
N GLU A 184 -25.98 -6.36 -22.09
CA GLU A 184 -26.49 -5.34 -21.16
C GLU A 184 -25.72 -5.34 -19.83
N LEU A 185 -25.40 -6.53 -19.30
CA LEU A 185 -24.57 -6.66 -18.10
C LEU A 185 -23.17 -6.08 -18.31
N ASN A 186 -22.57 -6.32 -19.48
CA ASN A 186 -21.28 -5.71 -19.86
C ASN A 186 -21.36 -4.19 -19.95
N HIS A 187 -22.39 -3.68 -20.61
CA HIS A 187 -22.59 -2.25 -20.75
C HIS A 187 -22.76 -1.57 -19.39
N TRP A 188 -23.57 -2.18 -18.51
CA TRP A 188 -23.73 -1.75 -17.13
C TRP A 188 -22.40 -1.78 -16.37
N LEU A 189 -21.64 -2.87 -16.47
CA LEU A 189 -20.36 -3.03 -15.79
C LEU A 189 -19.35 -1.95 -16.23
N GLN A 190 -19.24 -1.70 -17.53
CA GLN A 190 -18.37 -0.63 -18.06
C GLN A 190 -18.76 0.74 -17.49
N LYS A 191 -20.07 1.04 -17.42
CA LYS A 191 -20.58 2.29 -16.83
C LYS A 191 -20.28 2.38 -15.33
N ALA A 192 -20.48 1.29 -14.59
CA ALA A 192 -20.19 1.22 -13.15
C ALA A 192 -18.69 1.41 -12.86
N LEU A 193 -17.82 0.74 -13.62
CA LEU A 193 -16.37 0.88 -13.50
C LEU A 193 -15.92 2.30 -13.82
N ARG A 194 -16.43 2.89 -14.91
CA ARG A 194 -16.13 4.27 -15.30
C ARG A 194 -16.50 5.25 -14.17
N ALA A 195 -17.70 5.15 -13.62
CA ALA A 195 -18.15 5.99 -12.51
C ALA A 195 -17.28 5.84 -11.25
N GLN A 196 -16.90 4.60 -10.90
CA GLN A 196 -16.03 4.32 -9.75
C GLN A 196 -14.61 4.87 -9.96
N ILE A 197 -14.06 4.73 -11.17
CA ILE A 197 -12.75 5.28 -11.54
C ILE A 197 -12.77 6.80 -11.44
N ILE A 198 -13.79 7.47 -12.00
CA ILE A 198 -13.96 8.93 -11.91
C ILE A 198 -13.98 9.36 -10.44
N LYS A 199 -14.75 8.67 -9.58
CA LYS A 199 -14.81 8.97 -8.14
C LYS A 199 -13.44 8.81 -7.47
N LYS A 200 -12.74 7.70 -7.72
CA LYS A 200 -11.39 7.44 -7.18
C LYS A 200 -10.38 8.50 -7.64
N GLU A 201 -10.38 8.85 -8.92
CA GLU A 201 -9.47 9.84 -9.49
C GLU A 201 -9.78 11.27 -9.01
N ARG A 202 -11.06 11.66 -8.86
CA ARG A 202 -11.46 12.92 -8.22
C ARG A 202 -10.93 13.02 -6.79
N THR A 203 -11.08 11.96 -6.00
CA THR A 203 -10.54 11.92 -4.64
C THR A 203 -9.02 11.99 -4.63
N ARG A 204 -8.35 11.26 -5.55
CA ARG A 204 -6.89 11.30 -5.68
C ARG A 204 -6.38 12.70 -6.03
N LEU A 205 -6.91 13.32 -7.08
CA LEU A 205 -6.50 14.65 -7.53
C LEU A 205 -6.90 15.75 -6.55
N GLY A 206 -8.09 15.68 -5.93
CA GLY A 206 -8.49 16.64 -4.89
C GLY A 206 -7.58 16.59 -3.66
N ASN A 207 -7.19 15.38 -3.24
CA ASN A 207 -6.19 15.22 -2.19
C ASN A 207 -4.83 15.78 -2.63
N GLU A 208 -4.42 15.56 -3.89
CA GLU A 208 -3.16 16.07 -4.44
C GLU A 208 -3.11 17.59 -4.48
N VAL A 209 -4.17 18.25 -4.98
CA VAL A 209 -4.27 19.73 -4.99
C VAL A 209 -4.17 20.28 -3.58
N ARG A 210 -4.98 19.77 -2.64
CA ARG A 210 -4.96 20.23 -1.24
C ARG A 210 -3.59 20.05 -0.59
N ARG A 211 -2.87 18.97 -0.93
CA ARG A 211 -1.52 18.70 -0.43
C ARG A 211 -0.50 19.67 -1.01
N ARG A 212 -0.56 19.93 -2.32
CA ARG A 212 0.33 20.92 -2.96
C ARG A 212 0.05 22.32 -2.47
N GLU A 213 -1.21 22.69 -2.23
CA GLU A 213 -1.56 23.97 -1.60
C GLU A 213 -0.94 24.10 -0.20
N GLN A 214 -1.03 23.05 0.63
CA GLN A 214 -0.38 23.02 1.94
C GLN A 214 1.14 23.11 1.84
N LEU A 215 1.74 22.46 0.84
CA LEU A 215 3.18 22.51 0.59
C LEU A 215 3.61 23.91 0.13
N ILE A 216 2.94 24.49 -0.87
CA ILE A 216 3.17 25.86 -1.35
C ILE A 216 3.05 26.85 -0.18
N ALA A 217 2.04 26.68 0.67
CA ALA A 217 1.86 27.51 1.86
C ALA A 217 2.90 27.30 2.96
N THR A 218 3.69 26.21 2.90
CA THR A 218 4.70 25.88 3.92
C THR A 218 6.13 25.91 3.43
N VAL A 219 6.37 26.07 2.13
CA VAL A 219 7.71 26.12 1.54
C VAL A 219 7.95 27.45 0.83
N ASP A 220 8.81 28.24 1.43
CA ASP A 220 9.54 29.38 0.84
C ASP A 220 10.95 28.91 0.42
N GLU A 221 11.62 29.64 -0.47
CA GLU A 221 13.00 29.55 -1.06
C GLU A 221 13.72 28.17 -1.26
N ASP A 222 13.46 27.16 -0.44
CA ASP A 222 14.14 25.86 -0.34
C ASP A 222 13.41 24.70 -1.08
N MET A 223 12.41 24.99 -1.94
CA MET A 223 11.69 23.97 -2.72
C MET A 223 12.62 23.13 -3.60
N ASP A 224 13.69 23.74 -4.11
CA ASP A 224 14.67 23.09 -4.97
C ASP A 224 15.35 21.91 -4.25
N ILE A 225 15.57 22.02 -2.94
CA ILE A 225 16.13 20.95 -2.11
C ILE A 225 15.18 19.75 -2.09
N LEU A 226 13.88 20.00 -1.88
CA LEU A 226 12.86 18.96 -1.82
C LEU A 226 12.69 18.26 -3.17
N LEU A 227 12.70 19.01 -4.27
CA LEU A 227 12.58 18.48 -5.62
C LEU A 227 13.80 17.64 -6.00
N TYR A 228 14.99 18.11 -5.69
CA TYR A 228 16.22 17.34 -5.90
C TYR A 228 16.19 16.02 -5.13
N VAL A 229 15.77 16.05 -3.86
CA VAL A 229 15.62 14.85 -3.02
C VAL A 229 14.55 13.91 -3.61
N ALA A 230 13.44 14.44 -4.13
CA ALA A 230 12.40 13.66 -4.78
C ALA A 230 12.88 12.99 -6.08
N GLN A 231 13.71 13.68 -6.86
CA GLN A 231 14.27 13.15 -8.10
C GLN A 231 15.32 12.08 -7.83
N LYS A 232 16.23 12.34 -6.90
CA LYS A 232 17.23 11.35 -6.46
C LYS A 232 16.56 10.11 -5.89
N GLY A 233 15.37 10.27 -5.30
CA GLY A 233 14.56 9.19 -4.77
C GLY A 233 15.19 8.47 -3.57
N SER A 234 16.32 8.94 -3.06
CA SER A 234 17.04 8.32 -1.96
C SER A 234 17.93 9.34 -1.24
N MET A 235 18.08 9.14 0.07
CA MET A 235 18.87 10.01 0.94
C MET A 235 19.28 9.26 2.20
N GLU A 236 20.45 9.55 2.73
CA GLU A 236 20.88 9.08 4.06
C GLU A 236 21.65 10.20 4.78
N ILE A 237 21.26 10.52 6.02
CA ILE A 237 21.94 11.48 6.90
C ILE A 237 22.01 10.89 8.31
N ASN A 238 23.22 10.84 8.89
CA ASN A 238 23.48 10.32 10.23
C ASN A 238 22.90 8.90 10.44
N GLY A 239 22.95 8.08 9.40
CA GLY A 239 22.45 6.71 9.38
C GLY A 239 20.93 6.59 9.41
N PHE A 240 20.16 7.67 9.26
CA PHE A 240 18.73 7.62 8.91
C PHE A 240 18.59 7.92 7.42
N GLY A 241 17.75 7.19 6.71
CA GLY A 241 17.56 7.43 5.29
C GLY A 241 16.26 6.86 4.74
N PHE A 242 16.08 7.04 3.44
CA PHE A 242 15.02 6.38 2.70
C PHE A 242 15.47 6.07 1.26
N THR A 243 14.75 5.16 0.60
CA THR A 243 14.90 4.90 -0.83
C THR A 243 13.55 4.63 -1.46
N ARG A 244 13.29 5.19 -2.64
CA ARG A 244 12.11 4.90 -3.46
C ARG A 244 12.18 3.48 -3.99
N ILE A 245 11.02 2.85 -4.12
CA ILE A 245 10.88 1.49 -4.62
C ILE A 245 10.17 1.54 -5.96
N GLY A 246 10.88 1.15 -7.02
CA GLY A 246 10.35 1.16 -8.38
C GLY A 246 9.90 2.54 -8.83
N THR A 247 8.83 2.58 -9.63
CA THR A 247 8.23 3.81 -10.17
C THR A 247 7.01 4.29 -9.37
N SER A 248 6.62 3.59 -8.30
CA SER A 248 5.50 3.98 -7.46
C SER A 248 5.90 5.04 -6.43
N ASP A 249 4.88 5.67 -5.85
CA ASP A 249 5.04 6.53 -4.68
C ASP A 249 5.20 5.70 -3.39
N ASP A 250 6.22 4.84 -3.36
CA ASP A 250 6.55 4.02 -2.22
C ASP A 250 8.03 4.10 -1.86
N TYR A 251 8.30 4.08 -0.56
CA TYR A 251 9.64 4.21 -0.01
C TYR A 251 9.89 3.11 1.02
N LEU A 252 11.16 2.73 1.15
CA LEU A 252 11.69 2.11 2.37
C LEU A 252 12.31 3.22 3.20
N ILE A 253 11.81 3.41 4.41
CA ILE A 253 12.40 4.32 5.41
C ILE A 253 13.29 3.47 6.31
N TYR A 254 14.54 3.86 6.53
CA TYR A 254 15.48 3.01 7.27
C TYR A 254 16.35 3.77 8.26
N LYS A 255 16.87 3.02 9.24
CA LYS A 255 17.91 3.47 10.17
C LYS A 255 18.97 2.38 10.31
N ARG A 256 20.23 2.80 10.25
CA ARG A 256 21.40 1.99 10.59
C ARG A 256 21.44 1.71 12.08
N THR A 257 21.63 0.43 12.44
CA THR A 257 21.75 -0.03 13.82
C THR A 257 23.10 0.36 14.44
N GLY A 258 24.14 0.50 13.63
CA GLY A 258 25.53 0.38 14.08
C GLY A 258 25.87 -1.07 14.42
N GLU A 259 27.14 -1.32 14.72
CA GLU A 259 27.58 -2.60 15.28
C GLU A 259 27.05 -2.75 16.71
N TYR A 260 26.65 -3.96 17.09
CA TYR A 260 26.09 -4.22 18.42
C TYR A 260 26.43 -5.63 18.90
N ILE A 261 26.34 -5.84 20.22
CA ILE A 261 26.65 -7.13 20.84
C ILE A 261 25.39 -7.71 21.46
N LEU A 262 25.07 -8.95 21.11
CA LEU A 262 24.07 -9.76 21.81
C LEU A 262 24.74 -10.78 22.71
N LYS A 263 24.03 -11.18 23.77
CA LYS A 263 24.46 -12.27 24.64
C LYS A 263 23.53 -13.47 24.52
N ASP A 264 24.11 -14.67 24.51
CA ASP A 264 23.33 -15.89 24.64
C ASP A 264 22.89 -16.12 26.10
N TYR A 265 22.12 -17.19 26.32
CA TYR A 265 21.66 -17.58 27.65
C TYR A 265 22.80 -17.83 28.66
N TYR A 266 23.99 -18.19 28.19
CA TYR A 266 25.17 -18.46 29.01
C TYR A 266 26.08 -17.22 29.16
N GLY A 267 25.67 -16.07 28.64
CA GLY A 267 26.40 -14.81 28.74
C GLY A 267 27.56 -14.66 27.76
N ARG A 268 27.69 -15.55 26.76
CA ARG A 268 28.69 -15.38 25.69
C ARG A 268 28.28 -14.24 24.77
N SER A 269 29.25 -13.48 24.29
CA SER A 269 29.03 -12.30 23.46
C SER A 269 29.19 -12.62 21.97
N TYR A 270 28.28 -12.06 21.16
CA TYR A 270 28.28 -12.18 19.71
C TYR A 270 28.20 -10.77 19.11
N LEU A 271 29.20 -10.40 18.31
CA LEU A 271 29.29 -9.11 17.62
C LEU A 271 28.56 -9.18 16.28
N PHE A 272 27.50 -8.40 16.18
CA PHE A 272 26.69 -8.24 14.99
C PHE A 272 27.12 -6.97 14.24
N SER A 273 27.33 -7.09 12.93
CA SER A 273 27.72 -5.96 12.08
C SER A 273 26.59 -4.96 11.89
N ASP A 274 26.90 -3.73 11.49
CA ASP A 274 25.89 -2.74 11.11
C ASP A 274 24.94 -3.26 10.00
N CYS A 275 23.66 -2.93 10.12
CA CYS A 275 22.64 -3.20 9.11
C CYS A 275 21.59 -2.08 9.07
N ARG A 276 20.82 -2.02 7.98
CA ARG A 276 19.68 -1.12 7.84
C ARG A 276 18.40 -1.87 8.16
N VAL A 277 17.76 -1.47 9.26
CA VAL A 277 16.37 -1.81 9.54
C VAL A 277 15.49 -0.81 8.80
N ALA A 278 14.59 -1.32 7.97
CA ALA A 278 13.70 -0.53 7.15
C ALA A 278 12.22 -0.85 7.40
N VAL A 279 11.36 0.10 7.11
CA VAL A 279 9.90 -0.05 7.10
C VAL A 279 9.36 0.45 5.76
N PRO A 280 8.53 -0.35 5.06
CA PRO A 280 7.91 0.05 3.82
C PRO A 280 6.75 1.02 4.05
N THR A 281 6.52 1.94 3.10
CA THR A 281 5.32 2.79 3.08
C THR A 281 4.11 2.14 2.40
N PHE A 282 4.19 0.86 2.05
CA PHE A 282 3.15 0.04 1.45
C PHE A 282 2.88 -1.20 2.32
N SER A 283 1.68 -1.76 2.18
CA SER A 283 1.30 -2.97 2.92
C SER A 283 2.00 -4.21 2.34
N PRO A 284 2.49 -5.16 3.16
CA PRO A 284 2.40 -5.18 4.63
C PRO A 284 3.42 -4.26 5.32
N PHE A 285 2.96 -3.45 6.28
CA PHE A 285 3.77 -2.50 7.04
C PHE A 285 4.62 -3.18 8.13
N LYS A 286 5.59 -3.99 7.72
CA LYS A 286 6.46 -4.73 8.64
C LYS A 286 7.91 -4.27 8.55
N PRO A 287 8.65 -4.26 9.68
CA PRO A 287 10.08 -4.02 9.67
C PRO A 287 10.82 -5.13 8.92
N VAL A 288 11.80 -4.74 8.12
CA VAL A 288 12.66 -5.63 7.35
C VAL A 288 14.13 -5.27 7.55
N VAL A 289 15.03 -6.23 7.39
CA VAL A 289 16.46 -5.97 7.24
C VAL A 289 16.80 -5.92 5.76
N MET A 290 17.36 -4.80 5.30
CA MET A 290 17.63 -4.58 3.87
C MET A 290 18.77 -5.47 3.36
N GLU A 291 19.85 -5.57 4.13
CA GLU A 291 21.04 -6.35 3.78
C GLU A 291 20.78 -7.85 3.83
N LYS A 292 21.65 -8.59 3.12
CA LYS A 292 21.86 -9.99 3.41
C LYS A 292 22.45 -10.11 4.82
N TYR A 293 21.59 -10.44 5.78
CA TYR A 293 21.92 -10.38 7.20
C TYR A 293 21.49 -11.63 7.94
N LYS A 294 22.26 -11.98 8.97
CA LYS A 294 22.11 -13.19 9.75
C LYS A 294 21.75 -12.81 11.18
N HIS A 295 20.56 -13.18 11.63
CA HIS A 295 20.07 -12.80 12.96
C HIS A 295 19.04 -13.81 13.50
N PRO A 296 18.93 -14.03 14.82
CA PRO A 296 17.96 -14.96 15.39
C PRO A 296 16.47 -14.67 15.09
N PHE A 297 16.13 -13.41 14.81
CA PHE A 297 14.76 -13.01 14.42
C PHE A 297 14.55 -12.93 12.91
N LEU A 298 15.50 -13.42 12.11
CA LEU A 298 15.35 -13.53 10.66
C LEU A 298 15.21 -15.00 10.29
N TYR A 299 14.34 -15.28 9.33
CA TYR A 299 14.07 -16.65 8.90
C TYR A 299 15.23 -17.29 8.12
N ALA A 300 16.01 -16.49 7.41
CA ALA A 300 17.11 -16.93 6.55
C ALA A 300 18.30 -15.95 6.60
N HIS A 301 19.28 -16.16 5.70
CA HIS A 301 20.40 -15.26 5.48
C HIS A 301 20.32 -14.66 4.06
N ASN A 302 19.27 -13.86 3.81
CA ASN A 302 18.96 -13.21 2.54
C ASN A 302 18.74 -11.69 2.73
N SER A 303 18.65 -10.93 1.64
CA SER A 303 18.33 -9.49 1.66
C SER A 303 16.82 -9.26 1.74
N GLY A 304 16.40 -8.16 2.38
CA GLY A 304 15.00 -7.71 2.43
C GLY A 304 14.09 -8.59 3.31
N GLN A 305 14.65 -9.18 4.37
CA GLN A 305 13.93 -10.15 5.19
C GLN A 305 13.05 -9.47 6.25
N GLU A 306 11.81 -9.93 6.38
CA GLU A 306 10.92 -9.52 7.48
C GLU A 306 11.49 -9.94 8.84
N ILE A 307 11.49 -9.00 9.78
CA ILE A 307 11.83 -9.28 11.18
C ILE A 307 10.66 -10.03 11.82
N CYS A 308 10.92 -11.24 12.30
CA CYS A 308 9.92 -12.11 12.91
C CYS A 308 9.56 -11.63 14.31
N MET A 309 8.48 -10.85 14.42
CA MET A 309 7.93 -10.37 15.69
C MET A 309 6.64 -11.12 16.02
N HIS A 310 6.72 -12.08 16.95
CA HIS A 310 5.58 -12.93 17.29
C HIS A 310 4.44 -12.16 17.97
N GLY A 311 3.21 -12.29 17.47
CA GLY A 311 2.05 -11.57 18.03
C GLY A 311 2.01 -10.08 17.69
N PHE A 312 2.88 -9.61 16.80
CA PHE A 312 2.85 -8.24 16.31
C PHE A 312 1.80 -8.05 15.21
N TYR A 313 0.96 -7.03 15.37
CA TYR A 313 -0.05 -6.64 14.39
C TYR A 313 0.35 -5.32 13.74
N PRO A 314 0.81 -5.32 12.47
CA PRO A 314 1.23 -4.09 11.82
C PRO A 314 0.05 -3.14 11.59
N PRO A 315 0.26 -1.82 11.69
CA PRO A 315 -0.76 -0.85 11.34
C PRO A 315 -1.15 -0.96 9.86
N GLN A 316 -2.38 -0.59 9.52
CA GLN A 316 -2.91 -0.71 8.16
C GLN A 316 -2.66 0.51 7.27
N GLN A 317 -2.22 1.63 7.86
CA GLN A 317 -2.07 2.91 7.16
C GLN A 317 -0.72 3.55 7.47
N PHE A 318 -0.13 4.19 6.46
CA PHE A 318 1.08 4.97 6.63
C PHE A 318 0.78 6.30 7.35
N SER A 319 1.50 6.54 8.45
CA SER A 319 1.59 7.83 9.14
C SER A 319 3.01 7.98 9.71
N ALA A 320 3.40 9.19 10.11
CA ALA A 320 4.70 9.39 10.75
C ALA A 320 4.84 8.59 12.05
N GLU A 321 3.79 8.59 12.88
CA GLU A 321 3.75 7.85 14.14
C GLU A 321 3.95 6.36 13.93
N ASN A 322 3.20 5.78 12.98
CA ASN A 322 3.32 4.36 12.65
C ASN A 322 4.70 4.01 12.09
N ALA A 323 5.25 4.87 11.22
CA ALA A 323 6.59 4.66 10.66
C ALA A 323 7.68 4.71 11.74
N ILE A 324 7.60 5.67 12.66
CA ILE A 324 8.53 5.81 13.79
C ILE A 324 8.43 4.58 14.69
N GLN A 325 7.22 4.22 15.13
CA GLN A 325 7.00 3.08 16.02
C GLN A 325 7.53 1.78 15.41
N LEU A 326 7.18 1.49 14.15
CA LEU A 326 7.64 0.28 13.46
C LEU A 326 9.16 0.22 13.33
N LEU A 327 9.80 1.35 13.02
CA LEU A 327 11.26 1.41 12.90
C LEU A 327 11.92 1.15 14.26
N GLU A 328 11.38 1.73 15.33
CA GLU A 328 11.86 1.48 16.70
C GLU A 328 11.66 0.03 17.12
N GLU A 329 10.49 -0.55 16.86
CA GLU A 329 10.20 -1.95 17.18
C GLU A 329 11.13 -2.90 16.42
N GLY A 330 11.36 -2.66 15.12
CA GLY A 330 12.31 -3.43 14.32
C GLY A 330 13.75 -3.33 14.86
N ILE A 331 14.21 -2.12 15.19
CA ILE A 331 15.54 -1.91 15.77
C ILE A 331 15.64 -2.58 17.14
N ASN A 332 14.64 -2.41 18.01
CA ASN A 332 14.61 -3.00 19.34
C ASN A 332 14.56 -4.53 19.29
N ALA A 333 13.83 -5.10 18.34
CA ALA A 333 13.81 -6.55 18.11
C ALA A 333 15.20 -7.09 17.76
N LEU A 334 16.01 -6.33 17.01
CA LEU A 334 17.40 -6.73 16.73
C LEU A 334 18.33 -6.51 17.93
N LEU A 335 18.25 -5.35 18.60
CA LEU A 335 19.20 -4.96 19.65
C LEU A 335 18.95 -5.62 21.01
N TYR A 336 17.68 -5.85 21.36
CA TYR A 336 17.28 -6.23 22.73
C TYR A 336 16.35 -7.44 22.76
N GLY A 337 15.62 -7.67 21.66
CA GLY A 337 14.69 -8.78 21.53
C GLY A 337 13.27 -8.40 21.88
N TYR A 338 12.33 -9.19 21.37
CA TYR A 338 10.91 -8.85 21.41
C TYR A 338 10.22 -9.16 22.77
N ASP A 339 10.84 -9.92 23.68
CA ASP A 339 10.24 -10.31 24.97
C ASP A 339 11.11 -9.93 26.17
N ALA A 340 10.78 -8.80 26.81
CA ALA A 340 11.44 -8.29 28.01
C ALA A 340 11.22 -9.16 29.28
N ARG A 341 10.35 -10.18 29.23
CA ARG A 341 10.00 -11.03 30.39
C ARG A 341 10.79 -12.33 30.46
N ARG A 342 11.60 -12.67 29.44
CA ARG A 342 12.42 -13.88 29.43
C ARG A 342 13.87 -13.53 29.79
N ARG A 343 14.48 -14.37 30.65
CA ARG A 343 15.84 -14.21 31.18
C ARG A 343 16.82 -13.79 30.06
N ASN A 344 17.66 -12.81 30.37
CA ASN A 344 18.49 -11.94 29.51
C ASN A 344 19.44 -12.59 28.46
N GLY A 345 19.03 -13.62 27.71
CA GLY A 345 19.83 -14.20 26.64
C GLY A 345 19.01 -15.01 25.64
N TYR A 346 19.46 -15.02 24.38
CA TYR A 346 18.79 -15.75 23.30
C TYR A 346 19.17 -17.23 23.29
N HIS A 347 18.20 -18.12 23.50
CA HIS A 347 18.40 -19.56 23.33
C HIS A 347 18.73 -19.95 21.88
N SER A 348 18.23 -19.20 20.90
CA SER A 348 18.49 -19.41 19.48
C SER A 348 19.90 -19.03 19.01
N LEU A 349 20.69 -18.34 19.85
CA LEU A 349 22.14 -18.18 19.63
C LEU A 349 22.93 -19.43 20.03
N ASP A 350 22.32 -20.30 20.85
CA ASP A 350 22.95 -21.54 21.31
C ASP A 350 22.50 -22.74 20.48
N ARG A 351 23.46 -23.61 20.11
CA ARG A 351 23.23 -24.82 19.32
C ARG A 351 22.37 -25.87 20.05
N THR A 352 22.26 -25.82 21.38
CA THR A 352 21.77 -26.98 22.15
C THR A 352 20.25 -27.14 22.23
N ARG A 353 19.45 -26.13 21.86
CA ARG A 353 17.98 -26.19 21.95
C ARG A 353 17.28 -25.33 20.88
N GLU A 354 16.99 -25.89 19.70
CA GLU A 354 15.69 -25.79 18.98
C GLU A 354 15.77 -26.10 17.45
N TYR A 355 14.58 -26.30 16.89
CA TYR A 355 14.17 -27.20 15.81
C TYR A 355 14.38 -26.69 14.36
N VAL A 356 15.15 -25.61 14.14
CA VAL A 356 15.41 -25.04 12.80
C VAL A 356 16.91 -25.02 12.51
N ARG A 357 17.36 -26.04 11.78
CA ARG A 357 18.75 -26.49 11.62
C ARG A 357 19.68 -25.65 10.70
N THR A 358 19.38 -24.39 10.38
CA THR A 358 20.00 -23.75 9.19
C THR A 358 20.95 -22.59 9.43
N VAL A 359 21.01 -21.98 10.63
CA VAL A 359 21.84 -20.78 10.85
C VAL A 359 22.57 -20.84 12.20
N GLU A 360 23.91 -20.94 12.18
CA GLU A 360 24.76 -21.02 13.38
C GLU A 360 25.54 -19.72 13.59
N PHE A 361 25.72 -19.18 14.81
CA PHE A 361 26.31 -17.84 15.02
C PHE A 361 27.75 -17.85 15.57
N GLU A 362 28.44 -18.98 15.56
CA GLU A 362 29.77 -19.11 16.18
C GLU A 362 30.83 -18.22 15.52
N ASP A 363 30.64 -17.87 14.25
CA ASP A 363 31.44 -16.92 13.48
C ASP A 363 31.36 -15.47 14.01
N TYR A 364 30.32 -15.13 14.78
CA TYR A 364 30.14 -13.79 15.37
C TYR A 364 30.63 -13.71 16.81
N ARG A 365 31.09 -14.82 17.40
CA ARG A 365 31.48 -14.87 18.80
C ARG A 365 32.77 -14.10 19.05
N VAL A 366 32.81 -13.31 20.13
CA VAL A 366 33.96 -12.49 20.55
C VAL A 366 34.41 -12.79 21.98
#